data_AF-A0A2T0LTJ7-F1
#
_entry.id   AF-A0A2T0LTJ7-F1
#
_cell.length_a   1.000
_cell.length_b   1.000
_cell.length_c   1.000
_cell.angle_alpha   90.00
_cell.angle_beta   90.00
_cell.angle_gamma   90.00
#
_symmetry.space_group_name_H-M   'P 1'
#
loop_
_entity.id
_entity.type
_entity.pdbx_description
1 polymer ?
#
loop_
_entity_poly.entity_id
_entity_poly.type
_entity_poly.pdbx_seq_one_letter_code
_entity_poly.pdbx_strand_id
1 'polypeptide(L)'
;MSSGIFERFHSMPIARSSVLWAHVLTSPVANLISLVLVVCVALLMGFRSGADLLAWLAAAGILLLFTLALTWIAMLAGLSAKSAEGGGAFAYPLIFLPFLSSAFVPTNTMPTSVRWFAENQPVTSIVNTLRALFTQQPVGTGIWIALAWCVGILIIAYLVATAAYRHRIS
;
A
#
# COMPACT_ATOMS: atom_id res chain seq x y z
N MET A 1 8.42 -25.28 -2.98
CA MET A 1 6.98 -25.35 -2.64
C MET A 1 6.73 -26.72 -2.03
N SER A 2 6.63 -26.80 -0.71
CA SER A 2 6.45 -28.06 0.02
C SER A 2 4.99 -28.50 -0.08
N SER A 3 4.72 -29.43 -0.99
CA SER A 3 3.39 -29.78 -1.53
C SER A 3 2.47 -30.64 -0.64
N GLY A 4 2.70 -30.76 0.67
CA GLY A 4 1.88 -31.68 1.51
C GLY A 4 0.69 -31.03 2.22
N ILE A 5 0.84 -29.77 2.65
CA ILE A 5 -0.16 -29.10 3.50
C ILE A 5 -1.32 -28.54 2.65
N PHE A 6 -1.02 -28.04 1.46
CA PHE A 6 -2.04 -27.42 0.59
C PHE A 6 -3.01 -28.45 0.02
N GLU A 7 -2.55 -29.66 -0.30
CA GLU A 7 -3.40 -30.78 -0.71
C GLU A 7 -4.35 -31.24 0.41
N ARG A 8 -3.89 -31.22 1.67
CA ARG A 8 -4.73 -31.51 2.84
C ARG A 8 -5.81 -30.46 3.07
N PHE A 9 -5.50 -29.17 2.86
CA PHE A 9 -6.54 -28.13 2.93
C PHE A 9 -7.56 -28.24 1.79
N HIS A 10 -7.18 -28.81 0.65
CA HIS A 10 -8.12 -29.06 -0.46
C HIS A 10 -9.11 -30.20 -0.22
N SER A 11 -8.81 -31.15 0.67
CA SER A 11 -9.73 -32.24 1.03
C SER A 11 -10.68 -31.90 2.18
N MET A 12 -10.49 -30.75 2.84
CA MET A 12 -11.37 -30.23 3.89
C MET A 12 -12.41 -29.24 3.31
N PRO A 13 -13.58 -29.03 3.94
CA PRO A 13 -14.60 -28.09 3.48
C PRO A 13 -14.19 -26.63 3.75
N ILE A 14 -13.00 -26.25 3.29
CA ILE A 14 -12.43 -24.91 3.42
C ILE A 14 -12.60 -24.24 2.06
N ALA A 15 -13.30 -23.10 2.04
CA ALA A 15 -13.40 -22.31 0.83
C ALA A 15 -11.98 -21.87 0.41
N ARG A 16 -11.59 -22.12 -0.84
CA ARG A 16 -10.26 -21.73 -1.35
C ARG A 16 -10.01 -20.21 -1.19
N SER A 17 -11.08 -19.41 -1.13
CA SER A 17 -11.05 -17.97 -0.87
C SER A 17 -10.63 -17.63 0.56
N SER A 18 -10.73 -18.54 1.52
CA SER A 18 -10.34 -18.33 2.92
C SER A 18 -8.84 -18.05 3.07
N VAL A 19 -7.99 -18.63 2.21
CA VAL A 19 -6.54 -18.34 2.21
C VAL A 19 -6.26 -16.92 1.69
N LEU A 20 -7.03 -16.49 0.68
CA LEU A 20 -6.96 -15.15 0.12
C LEU A 20 -7.38 -14.11 1.17
N TRP A 21 -8.52 -14.33 1.81
CA TRP A 21 -9.05 -13.45 2.85
C TRP A 21 -8.21 -13.45 4.12
N ALA A 22 -7.57 -14.56 4.48
CA ALA A 22 -6.65 -14.61 5.61
C ALA A 22 -5.51 -13.58 5.44
N HIS A 23 -4.85 -13.58 4.27
CA HIS A 23 -3.76 -12.64 4.02
C HIS A 23 -4.24 -11.17 4.02
N VAL A 24 -5.39 -10.89 3.40
CA VAL A 24 -5.98 -9.55 3.35
C VAL A 24 -6.41 -9.05 4.73
N LEU A 25 -6.84 -9.93 5.63
CA LEU A 25 -7.23 -9.55 6.99
C LEU A 25 -6.03 -9.43 7.93
N THR A 26 -5.01 -10.28 7.80
CA THR A 26 -3.82 -10.23 8.66
C THR A 26 -2.86 -9.11 8.27
N SER A 27 -2.79 -8.75 6.97
CA SER A 27 -1.87 -7.74 6.47
C SER A 27 -2.10 -6.35 7.09
N PRO A 28 -3.33 -5.80 7.15
CA PRO A 28 -3.59 -4.50 7.79
C PRO A 28 -3.15 -4.44 9.25
N VAL A 29 -3.33 -5.54 10.00
CA VAL A 29 -2.91 -5.61 11.41
C VAL A 29 -1.39 -5.54 11.53
N ALA A 30 -0.66 -6.35 10.76
CA ALA A 30 0.80 -6.32 10.74
C ALA A 30 1.36 -4.96 10.30
N ASN A 31 0.70 -4.31 9.34
CA ASN A 31 1.08 -2.99 8.86
C ASN A 31 0.77 -1.89 9.88
N LEU A 32 -0.34 -2.00 10.61
CA LEU A 32 -0.67 -1.07 11.70
C LEU A 32 0.36 -1.16 12.84
N ILE A 33 0.76 -2.38 13.21
CA ILE A 33 1.81 -2.59 14.22
C ILE A 33 3.13 -1.96 13.73
N SER A 34 3.52 -2.22 12.48
CA SER A 34 4.70 -1.60 11.88
C SER A 34 4.63 -0.07 11.88
N LEU A 35 3.48 0.51 11.55
CA LEU A 35 3.26 1.95 11.56
C LEU A 35 3.41 2.54 12.96
N VAL A 36 2.81 1.91 13.97
CA VAL A 36 2.95 2.31 15.38
C VAL A 36 4.41 2.28 15.80
N LEU A 37 5.15 1.22 15.46
CA LEU A 37 6.58 1.11 15.77
C LEU A 37 7.40 2.23 15.11
N VAL A 38 7.16 2.51 13.83
CA VAL A 38 7.85 3.60 13.10
C VAL A 38 7.57 4.95 13.75
N VAL A 39 6.31 5.22 14.14
CA VAL A 39 5.94 6.46 14.83
C VAL A 39 6.63 6.54 16.20
N CYS A 40 6.65 5.46 16.99
CA CYS A 40 7.36 5.43 18.27
C CYS A 40 8.85 5.74 18.09
N VAL A 41 9.52 5.13 17.10
CA VAL A 41 10.93 5.41 16.80
C VAL A 41 11.12 6.87 16.38
N ALA A 42 10.26 7.40 15.52
CA ALA A 42 10.33 8.81 15.11
C ALA A 42 10.22 9.76 16.33
N LEU A 43 9.29 9.49 17.25
CA LEU A 43 9.14 10.26 18.48
C LEU A 43 10.37 10.14 19.39
N LEU A 44 10.99 8.96 19.49
CA LEU A 44 12.24 8.76 20.23
C LEU A 44 13.42 9.53 19.60
N MET A 45 13.47 9.61 18.27
CA MET A 45 14.45 10.41 17.52
C MET A 45 14.21 11.93 17.63
N GLY A 46 13.15 12.35 18.31
CA GLY A 46 12.87 13.76 18.53
C GLY A 46 11.87 14.38 17.55
N PHE A 47 11.20 13.59 16.71
CA PHE A 47 10.09 14.09 15.91
C PHE A 47 9.00 14.66 16.82
N ARG A 48 8.56 15.89 16.57
CA ARG A 48 7.47 16.55 17.27
C ARG A 48 6.57 17.20 16.23
N SER A 49 5.26 17.06 16.41
CA SER A 49 4.25 17.65 15.55
C SER A 49 3.21 18.35 16.41
N GLY A 50 2.76 19.52 15.95
CA GLY A 50 1.61 20.24 16.53
C GLY A 50 0.26 19.70 16.06
N ALA A 51 0.25 18.57 15.33
CA ALA A 51 -0.96 17.95 14.80
C ALA A 51 -1.91 17.50 15.92
N ASP A 52 -3.19 17.81 15.73
CA ASP A 52 -4.27 17.33 16.58
C ASP A 52 -4.55 15.83 16.34
N LEU A 53 -5.38 15.24 17.21
CA LEU A 53 -5.73 13.83 17.11
C LEU A 53 -6.36 13.48 15.75
N LEU A 54 -7.14 14.41 15.17
CA LEU A 54 -7.80 14.19 13.88
C LEU A 54 -6.79 14.11 12.74
N ALA A 55 -5.77 14.95 12.71
CA ALA A 55 -4.69 14.87 11.73
C ALA A 55 -3.89 13.57 11.83
N TRP A 56 -3.64 13.07 13.04
CA TRP A 56 -3.03 11.75 13.26
C TRP A 56 -3.91 10.60 12.75
N LEU A 57 -5.22 10.66 13.01
CA LEU A 57 -6.17 9.67 12.51
C LEU A 57 -6.29 9.71 10.97
N ALA A 58 -6.29 10.90 10.37
CA ALA A 58 -6.29 11.07 8.93
C ALA A 58 -5.02 10.50 8.29
N ALA A 59 -3.85 10.77 8.89
CA ALA A 59 -2.58 10.23 8.45
C ALA A 59 -2.56 8.69 8.50
N ALA A 60 -2.99 8.11 9.62
CA ALA A 60 -3.11 6.66 9.78
C ALA A 60 -4.11 6.06 8.78
N GLY A 61 -5.27 6.70 8.58
CA GLY A 61 -6.30 6.25 7.65
C GLY A 61 -5.83 6.20 6.20
N ILE A 62 -5.13 7.24 5.73
CA ILE A 62 -4.59 7.27 4.36
C ILE A 62 -3.50 6.21 4.19
N LEU A 63 -2.61 6.04 5.17
CA LEU A 63 -1.56 5.02 5.12
C LEU A 63 -2.15 3.61 5.09
N LEU A 64 -3.14 3.32 5.95
CA LEU A 64 -3.83 2.03 5.94
C LEU A 64 -4.54 1.77 4.61
N LEU A 65 -5.22 2.76 4.05
CA LEU A 65 -5.89 2.63 2.77
C LEU A 65 -4.89 2.37 1.63
N PHE A 66 -3.76 3.09 1.62
CA PHE A 66 -2.70 2.90 0.65
C PHE A 66 -2.08 1.50 0.76
N THR A 67 -1.75 1.06 1.97
CA THR A 67 -1.20 -0.27 2.21
C THR A 67 -2.18 -1.38 1.84
N LEU A 68 -3.47 -1.19 2.08
CA LEU A 68 -4.50 -2.12 1.62
C LEU A 68 -4.57 -2.20 0.10
N ALA A 69 -4.51 -1.06 -0.58
CA ALA A 69 -4.47 -1.00 -2.05
C ALA A 69 -3.24 -1.74 -2.61
N LEU A 70 -2.05 -1.52 -2.03
CA LEU A 70 -0.84 -2.23 -2.40
C LEU A 70 -0.92 -3.74 -2.11
N THR A 71 -1.58 -4.14 -1.02
CA THR A 71 -1.79 -5.56 -0.69
C THR A 71 -2.61 -6.27 -1.78
N TRP A 72 -3.64 -5.61 -2.32
CA TRP A 72 -4.42 -6.15 -3.45
C TRP A 72 -3.60 -6.24 -4.74
N ILE A 73 -2.72 -5.27 -5.01
CA ILE A 73 -1.78 -5.38 -6.15
C ILE A 73 -0.80 -6.54 -5.94
N ALA A 74 -0.23 -6.68 -4.75
CA ALA A 74 0.68 -7.79 -4.43
C ALA A 74 -0.01 -9.16 -4.55
N MET A 75 -1.30 -9.22 -4.22
CA MET A 75 -2.11 -10.43 -4.41
C MET A 75 -2.27 -10.80 -5.88
N LEU A 76 -2.48 -9.82 -6.78
CA LEU A 76 -2.50 -10.07 -8.23
C LEU A 76 -1.21 -10.69 -8.73
N ALA A 77 -0.08 -10.17 -8.26
CA ALA A 77 1.22 -10.74 -8.56
C ALA A 77 1.34 -12.19 -8.05
N GLY A 78 0.91 -12.46 -6.82
CA GLY A 78 0.91 -13.81 -6.25
C GLY A 78 0.05 -14.80 -7.04
N LEU A 79 -1.11 -14.39 -7.55
CA LEU A 79 -2.00 -15.21 -8.38
C LEU A 79 -1.47 -15.44 -9.81
N SER A 80 -0.63 -14.53 -10.30
CA SER A 80 -0.07 -14.55 -11.66
C SER A 80 1.29 -15.23 -11.73
N ALA A 81 2.01 -15.28 -10.61
CA ALA A 81 3.35 -15.84 -10.53
C ALA A 81 3.36 -17.36 -10.77
N LYS A 82 4.27 -17.80 -11.64
CA LYS A 82 4.51 -19.23 -11.93
C LYS A 82 5.59 -19.85 -11.03
N SER A 83 6.32 -19.02 -10.29
CA SER A 83 7.37 -19.42 -9.34
C SER A 83 7.44 -18.45 -8.17
N ALA A 84 8.03 -18.88 -7.05
CA ALA A 84 8.21 -18.03 -5.87
C ALA A 84 9.11 -16.81 -6.17
N GLU A 85 10.18 -17.00 -6.93
CA GLU A 85 11.08 -15.92 -7.37
C GLU A 85 10.36 -14.92 -8.30
N GLY A 86 9.54 -15.43 -9.23
CA GLY A 86 8.73 -14.59 -10.11
C GLY A 86 7.73 -13.75 -9.32
N GLY A 87 7.12 -14.31 -8.27
CA GLY A 87 6.23 -13.58 -7.36
C GLY A 87 6.93 -12.48 -6.58
N GLY A 88 8.14 -12.74 -6.10
CA GLY A 88 8.97 -11.72 -5.43
C GLY A 88 9.36 -10.57 -6.35
N ALA A 89 9.68 -10.85 -7.61
CA ALA A 89 10.09 -9.83 -8.58
C ALA A 89 9.00 -8.78 -8.86
N PHE A 90 7.72 -9.15 -8.75
CA PHE A 90 6.60 -8.21 -8.88
C PHE A 90 6.55 -7.15 -7.77
N ALA A 91 7.22 -7.36 -6.63
CA ALA A 91 7.25 -6.37 -5.57
C ALA A 91 8.18 -5.20 -5.89
N TYR A 92 9.18 -5.36 -6.77
CA TYR A 92 10.19 -4.34 -7.03
C TYR A 92 9.60 -2.99 -7.48
N PRO A 93 8.69 -2.90 -8.46
CA PRO A 93 8.10 -1.63 -8.86
C PRO A 93 7.40 -0.93 -7.69
N LEU A 94 6.72 -1.68 -6.81
CA LEU A 94 6.03 -1.11 -5.64
C LEU A 94 7.02 -0.59 -4.60
N ILE A 95 8.14 -1.29 -4.41
CA ILE A 95 9.21 -0.88 -3.49
C ILE A 95 9.92 0.38 -4.01
N PHE A 96 10.13 0.49 -5.33
CA PHE A 96 10.83 1.64 -5.92
C PHE A 96 9.95 2.88 -6.09
N LEU A 97 8.62 2.74 -6.16
CA LEU A 97 7.70 3.84 -6.40
C LEU A 97 7.86 5.02 -5.40
N PRO A 98 8.04 4.81 -4.08
CA PRO A 98 8.27 5.90 -3.14
C PRO A 98 9.58 6.66 -3.35
N PHE A 99 10.61 6.02 -3.91
CA PHE A 99 11.91 6.67 -4.16
C PHE A 99 11.82 7.72 -5.27
N LEU A 100 10.88 7.57 -6.19
CA LEU A 100 10.56 8.53 -7.25
C LEU A 100 9.41 9.47 -6.83
N SER A 101 9.43 9.95 -5.58
CA SER A 101 8.41 10.83 -5.02
C SER A 101 9.01 12.03 -4.30
N SER A 102 8.15 12.94 -3.83
CA SER A 102 8.56 14.08 -2.99
C SER A 102 9.07 13.70 -1.59
N ALA A 103 9.12 12.39 -1.25
CA ALA A 103 9.57 11.92 0.07
C ALA A 103 11.05 12.20 0.33
N PHE A 104 11.90 12.02 -0.69
CA PHE A 104 13.35 12.10 -0.55
C PHE A 104 13.91 13.44 -1.01
N VAL A 105 13.39 13.97 -2.12
CA VAL A 105 13.82 15.26 -2.68
C VAL A 105 12.60 16.05 -3.19
N PRO A 106 12.64 17.39 -3.15
CA PRO A 106 11.61 18.21 -3.77
C PRO A 106 11.45 17.91 -5.27
N THR A 107 10.21 17.81 -5.77
CA THR A 107 9.96 17.46 -7.18
C THR A 107 10.48 18.53 -8.15
N ASN A 108 10.50 19.79 -7.73
CA ASN A 108 10.99 20.93 -8.50
C ASN A 108 12.51 20.90 -8.75
N THR A 109 13.28 20.03 -8.09
CA THR A 109 14.71 19.82 -8.37
C THR A 109 14.97 18.63 -9.30
N MET A 110 13.93 17.85 -9.64
CA MET A 110 14.07 16.69 -10.51
C MET A 110 14.10 17.11 -12.01
N PRO A 111 14.77 16.34 -12.89
CA PRO A 111 14.67 16.52 -14.34
C PRO A 111 13.22 16.42 -14.84
N THR A 112 12.89 17.07 -15.96
CA THR A 112 11.51 17.26 -16.44
C THR A 112 10.69 15.97 -16.52
N SER A 113 11.24 14.89 -17.07
CA SER A 113 10.54 13.61 -17.20
C SER A 113 10.27 12.95 -15.84
N VAL A 114 11.28 12.95 -14.97
CA VAL A 114 11.20 12.38 -13.62
C VAL A 114 10.22 13.17 -12.76
N ARG A 115 10.26 14.52 -12.86
CA ARG A 115 9.33 15.41 -12.18
C ARG A 115 7.88 15.13 -12.58
N TRP A 116 7.61 15.03 -13.88
CA TRP A 116 6.26 14.77 -14.37
C TRP A 116 5.70 13.47 -13.78
N PHE A 117 6.50 12.40 -13.78
CA PHE A 117 6.10 11.14 -13.15
C PHE A 117 5.89 11.29 -11.64
N ALA A 118 6.84 11.91 -10.94
CA ALA A 118 6.78 12.09 -9.50
C ALA A 118 5.55 12.91 -9.08
N GLU A 119 5.13 13.91 -9.86
CA GLU A 119 3.96 14.74 -9.55
C GLU A 119 2.63 14.03 -9.85
N ASN A 120 2.62 13.02 -10.73
CA ASN A 120 1.42 12.31 -11.19
C ASN A 120 1.30 10.88 -10.64
N GLN A 121 1.77 10.65 -9.41
CA GLN A 121 1.77 9.33 -8.77
C GLN A 121 1.25 9.40 -7.32
N PRO A 122 0.71 8.30 -6.76
CA PRO A 122 0.03 8.30 -5.46
C PRO A 122 0.92 8.74 -4.30
N VAL A 123 2.18 8.29 -4.26
CA VAL A 123 3.06 8.48 -3.10
C VAL A 123 3.36 9.95 -2.87
N THR A 124 3.62 10.74 -3.93
CA THR A 124 3.85 12.19 -3.78
C THR A 124 2.65 12.90 -3.17
N SER A 125 1.43 12.53 -3.59
CA SER A 125 0.20 13.13 -3.05
C SER A 125 0.01 12.77 -1.57
N ILE A 126 0.28 11.51 -1.21
CA ILE A 126 0.22 11.02 0.18
C ILE A 126 1.26 11.73 1.04
N VAL A 127 2.52 11.76 0.60
CA VAL A 127 3.64 12.39 1.32
C VAL A 127 3.38 13.87 1.55
N ASN A 128 2.93 14.60 0.52
CA ASN A 128 2.62 16.01 0.65
C ASN A 128 1.45 16.25 1.63
N THR A 129 0.44 15.38 1.60
CA THR A 129 -0.70 15.42 2.55
C THR A 129 -0.24 15.19 3.99
N LEU A 130 0.54 14.12 4.23
CA LEU A 130 1.09 13.80 5.56
C LEU A 130 1.99 14.92 6.08
N ARG A 131 2.84 15.46 5.21
CA ARG A 131 3.69 16.60 5.55
C ARG A 131 2.85 17.79 5.99
N ALA A 132 1.83 18.17 5.22
CA ALA A 132 0.96 19.30 5.55
C ALA A 132 0.23 19.09 6.89
N LEU A 133 -0.33 17.89 7.11
CA LEU A 133 -0.98 17.53 8.39
C LEU A 133 -0.03 17.70 9.58
N PHE A 134 1.18 17.13 9.48
CA PHE A 134 2.13 17.16 10.59
C PHE A 134 2.84 18.49 10.79
N THR A 135 2.94 19.33 9.76
CA THR A 135 3.50 20.70 9.86
C THR A 135 2.42 21.77 10.06
N GLN A 136 1.17 21.38 10.30
CA GLN A 136 0.04 22.29 10.51
C GLN A 136 -0.16 23.28 9.35
N GLN A 137 0.12 22.81 8.13
CA GLN A 137 -0.13 23.56 6.90
C GLN A 137 -1.49 23.15 6.31
N PRO A 138 -2.15 24.04 5.56
CA PRO A 138 -3.35 23.69 4.82
C PRO A 138 -3.09 22.52 3.87
N VAL A 139 -3.84 21.43 4.05
CA VAL A 139 -3.72 20.22 3.21
C VAL A 139 -4.18 20.47 1.77
N GLY A 140 -5.11 21.42 1.58
CA GLY A 140 -5.65 21.80 0.28
C GLY A 140 -6.30 20.62 -0.45
N THR A 141 -6.13 20.56 -1.76
CA THR A 141 -6.69 19.49 -2.61
C THR A 141 -5.87 18.20 -2.61
N GLY A 142 -4.66 18.21 -2.02
CA GLY A 142 -3.73 17.07 -2.05
C GLY A 142 -4.32 15.79 -1.42
N ILE A 143 -5.12 15.94 -0.36
CA ILE A 143 -5.80 14.81 0.29
C ILE A 143 -6.79 14.12 -0.64
N TRP A 144 -7.55 14.88 -1.44
CA TRP A 144 -8.52 14.31 -2.37
C TRP A 144 -7.83 13.56 -3.51
N ILE A 145 -6.69 14.07 -3.98
CA ILE A 145 -5.87 13.38 -4.99
C ILE A 145 -5.31 12.08 -4.41
N ALA A 146 -4.79 12.11 -3.18
CA ALA A 146 -4.30 10.93 -2.49
C ALA A 146 -5.40 9.87 -2.30
N LEU A 147 -6.59 10.29 -1.86
CA LEU A 147 -7.74 9.40 -1.69
C LEU A 147 -8.22 8.83 -3.03
N ALA A 148 -8.32 9.65 -4.08
CA ALA A 148 -8.71 9.22 -5.41
C ALA A 148 -7.77 8.13 -5.94
N TRP A 149 -6.46 8.31 -5.77
CA TRP A 149 -5.48 7.29 -6.10
C TRP A 149 -5.66 6.01 -5.29
N CYS A 150 -5.75 6.11 -3.97
CA CYS A 150 -5.84 4.93 -3.12
C CYS A 150 -7.12 4.13 -3.39
N VAL A 151 -8.26 4.80 -3.51
CA VAL A 151 -9.56 4.19 -3.83
C VAL A 151 -9.56 3.62 -5.24
N GLY A 152 -9.05 4.37 -6.23
CA GLY A 152 -8.98 3.92 -7.61
C GLY A 152 -8.14 2.66 -7.77
N ILE A 153 -6.94 2.64 -7.17
CA ILE A 153 -6.06 1.47 -7.16
C ILE A 153 -6.74 0.30 -6.44
N LEU A 154 -7.34 0.54 -5.27
CA LEU A 154 -7.99 -0.51 -4.50
C LEU A 154 -9.12 -1.17 -5.29
N ILE A 155 -10.00 -0.38 -5.90
CA ILE A 155 -11.13 -0.88 -6.69
C ILE A 155 -10.62 -1.70 -7.89
N ILE A 156 -9.68 -1.14 -8.66
CA ILE A 156 -9.15 -1.81 -9.85
C ILE A 156 -8.46 -3.12 -9.44
N ALA A 157 -7.58 -3.08 -8.44
CA ALA A 157 -6.84 -4.26 -7.99
C ALA A 157 -7.77 -5.34 -7.44
N TYR A 158 -8.79 -4.96 -6.66
CA TYR A 158 -9.81 -5.87 -6.15
C TYR A 158 -10.61 -6.55 -7.27
N LEU A 159 -11.13 -5.77 -8.23
CA LEU A 159 -11.93 -6.30 -9.33
C LEU A 159 -11.11 -7.24 -10.22
N VAL A 160 -9.88 -6.87 -10.57
CA VAL A 160 -9.00 -7.72 -11.38
C VAL A 160 -8.61 -8.98 -10.61
N ALA A 161 -8.34 -8.88 -9.31
CA ALA A 161 -7.93 -10.03 -8.50
C ALA A 161 -9.05 -11.04 -8.36
N THR A 162 -10.26 -10.56 -8.07
CA THR A 162 -11.44 -11.42 -7.96
C THR A 162 -11.81 -12.05 -9.31
N ALA A 163 -11.69 -11.32 -10.41
CA ALA A 163 -11.90 -11.87 -11.76
C ALA A 163 -10.85 -12.94 -12.12
N ALA A 164 -9.56 -12.66 -11.92
CA ALA A 164 -8.47 -13.59 -12.18
C ALA A 164 -8.58 -14.88 -11.33
N TYR A 165 -8.97 -14.72 -10.07
CA TYR A 165 -9.22 -15.84 -9.15
C TYR A 165 -10.39 -16.72 -9.61
N ARG A 166 -11.48 -16.11 -10.10
CA ARG A 166 -12.64 -16.85 -10.63
C ARG A 166 -12.28 -17.64 -11.90
N HIS A 167 -11.52 -17.04 -12.82
CA HIS A 167 -11.06 -17.71 -14.04
C HIS A 167 -10.10 -18.88 -13.79
N ARG A 168 -9.39 -18.91 -12.67
CA ARG A 168 -8.50 -20.02 -12.30
C ARG A 168 -9.23 -21.24 -11.73
N ILE A 169 -10.46 -21.06 -11.26
CA ILE A 169 -11.24 -22.09 -10.55
C ILE A 169 -12.32 -22.70 -11.46
N SER A 170 -12.81 -21.94 -12.44
CA SER A 170 -13.61 -22.48 -13.55
C SER A 170 -12.77 -23.32 -14.50
#